data_AF-A0AAE4D197-F1
#
_entry.id   AF-A0AAE4D197-F1
#
_cell.length_a   1.000
_cell.length_b   1.000
_cell.length_c   1.000
_cell.angle_alpha   90.00
_cell.angle_beta   90.00
_cell.angle_gamma   90.00
#
_symmetry.space_group_name_H-M   'P 1'
#
loop_
_entity.id
_entity.type
_entity.pdbx_description
1 polymer ?
#
loop_
_entity_poly.entity_id
_entity_poly.type
_entity_poly.pdbx_seq_one_letter_code
_entity_poly.pdbx_strand_id
1 'polypeptide(L)'
;MRPSRSIRAAGALAVLALAVPATASAVPSVTSVEAKTGNPGVTFLTDPTGAGLTNTQTRYVLSLDGWVLGYVEDNGVAAGGVLDYSALPSEYREPMTAQEKLAYPAAQTGLQAHATCSGVASLTDPDTVLAWQSGAREPSYAYVPFQKTSAGLGDDPATWIAVVKRATGVDLATVTDPRAECERLGGRLEAADSSTPLANALVAAATAPLQTQLADLRRAKDAVDRSLADTRTSLTTTRDALTAARTALTTARDALRAADAAYQALFLRPIDLSLATRRFQLGDGVALVTGVATDPVTLTVDVPRGQRRALGLSSTTIVEATGEINAEGALLVRLVPDRAIARKLRRALTKRRTIPLVIYAESGATNDTVRATLTR
;
A
#
# COMPACT_ATOMS: atom_id res chain seq x y z
N MET A 1 11.52 -33.82 2.37
CA MET A 1 12.60 -33.62 1.38
C MET A 1 12.26 -34.42 0.13
N ARG A 2 11.88 -33.73 -0.95
CA ARG A 2 11.67 -34.29 -2.29
C ARG A 2 12.48 -33.42 -3.25
N PRO A 3 13.36 -33.97 -4.11
CA PRO A 3 14.09 -33.19 -5.08
C PRO A 3 13.32 -33.18 -6.40
N SER A 4 12.75 -32.04 -6.79
CA SER A 4 12.13 -31.86 -8.10
C SER A 4 12.93 -30.86 -8.93
N ARG A 5 13.90 -31.43 -9.63
CA ARG A 5 14.27 -31.20 -11.04
C ARG A 5 14.06 -29.79 -11.60
N SER A 6 15.19 -29.11 -11.72
CA SER A 6 15.48 -28.00 -12.63
C SER A 6 15.18 -28.38 -14.08
N ILE A 7 14.22 -27.70 -14.70
CA ILE A 7 14.01 -27.71 -16.15
C ILE A 7 14.82 -26.55 -16.73
N ARG A 8 15.88 -26.90 -17.46
CA ARG A 8 16.58 -26.01 -18.39
C ARG A 8 15.69 -25.84 -19.63
N ALA A 9 15.13 -24.65 -19.82
CA ALA A 9 14.54 -24.24 -21.10
C ALA A 9 15.55 -23.31 -21.80
N ALA A 10 16.47 -23.93 -22.54
CA ALA A 10 17.31 -23.27 -23.52
C ALA A 10 16.90 -23.81 -24.89
N GLY A 11 16.59 -22.90 -25.83
CA GLY A 11 16.42 -23.23 -27.24
C GLY A 11 14.99 -23.12 -27.75
N ALA A 12 14.62 -21.94 -28.24
CA ALA A 12 13.73 -21.71 -29.39
C ALA A 12 13.49 -20.20 -29.58
N LEU A 13 14.53 -19.46 -29.98
CA LEU A 13 14.39 -18.03 -30.35
C LEU A 13 15.36 -17.67 -31.48
N ALA A 14 15.56 -18.59 -32.43
CA ALA A 14 16.43 -18.39 -33.59
C ALA A 14 15.83 -18.86 -34.94
N VAL A 15 14.54 -19.23 -35.00
CA VAL A 15 13.91 -19.74 -36.24
C VAL A 15 12.56 -19.06 -36.52
N LEU A 16 12.48 -17.74 -36.28
CA LEU A 16 11.37 -16.90 -36.77
C LEU A 16 11.85 -15.78 -37.71
N ALA A 17 13.08 -15.87 -38.21
CA ALA A 17 13.69 -14.85 -39.07
C ALA A 17 13.77 -15.25 -40.56
N LEU A 18 13.26 -16.41 -40.98
CA LEU A 18 13.52 -16.94 -42.34
C LEU A 18 12.30 -17.49 -43.10
N ALA A 19 11.08 -17.06 -42.76
CA ALA A 19 9.91 -17.30 -43.60
C ALA A 19 8.79 -16.30 -43.31
N VAL A 20 8.99 -15.04 -43.71
CA VAL A 20 7.86 -14.11 -43.88
C VAL A 20 7.56 -14.08 -45.38
N PRO A 21 6.37 -14.52 -45.84
CA PRO A 21 5.98 -14.33 -47.22
C PRO A 21 5.97 -12.83 -47.54
N ALA A 22 6.46 -12.46 -48.73
CA ALA A 22 6.50 -11.10 -49.27
C ALA A 22 5.09 -10.55 -49.62
N THR A 23 4.10 -10.83 -48.78
CA THR A 23 2.88 -10.07 -48.65
C THR A 23 3.02 -9.29 -47.35
N ALA A 24 3.74 -8.17 -47.40
CA ALA A 24 3.78 -7.20 -46.33
C ALA A 24 2.37 -6.61 -46.18
N SER A 25 1.52 -7.31 -45.44
CA SER A 25 0.34 -6.73 -44.81
C SER A 25 0.86 -5.61 -43.93
N ALA A 26 0.60 -4.36 -44.32
CA ALA A 26 0.91 -3.18 -43.53
C ALA A 26 0.29 -3.36 -42.13
N VAL A 27 1.13 -3.69 -41.15
CA VAL A 27 0.71 -3.74 -39.75
C VAL A 27 0.54 -2.29 -39.34
N PRO A 28 -0.63 -1.86 -38.81
CA PRO A 28 -0.78 -0.49 -38.37
C PRO A 28 0.24 -0.19 -37.27
N SER A 29 1.13 0.77 -37.51
CA SER A 29 2.09 1.24 -36.51
C SER A 29 1.48 2.42 -35.76
N VAL A 30 1.54 2.38 -34.43
CA VAL A 30 1.15 3.49 -33.56
C VAL A 30 2.41 4.21 -33.11
N THR A 31 2.61 5.45 -33.55
CA THR A 31 3.70 6.33 -33.10
C THR A 31 3.13 7.47 -32.27
N SER A 32 3.94 8.08 -31.41
CA SER A 32 3.54 9.25 -30.64
C SER A 32 4.30 10.50 -31.08
N VAL A 33 3.60 11.60 -31.32
CA VAL A 33 4.17 12.88 -31.77
C VAL A 33 3.74 13.99 -30.82
N GLU A 34 4.63 14.93 -30.54
CA GLU A 34 4.26 16.14 -29.81
C GLU A 34 3.54 17.07 -30.78
N ALA A 35 2.21 17.12 -30.67
CA ALA A 35 1.39 18.00 -31.47
C ALA A 35 1.07 19.26 -30.69
N LYS A 36 1.18 20.42 -31.33
CA LYS A 36 0.62 21.63 -30.76
C LYS A 36 -0.90 21.48 -30.73
N THR A 37 -1.49 21.79 -29.59
CA THR A 37 -2.94 21.87 -29.42
C THR A 37 -3.40 23.31 -29.56
N GLY A 38 -4.64 23.49 -29.98
CA GLY A 38 -5.21 24.83 -30.13
C GLY A 38 -5.16 25.57 -28.79
N ASN A 39 -4.75 26.83 -28.85
CA ASN A 39 -5.01 27.77 -27.77
C ASN A 39 -6.34 28.47 -28.11
N PRO A 40 -7.27 28.66 -27.15
CA PRO A 40 -8.53 29.34 -27.43
C PRO A 40 -8.29 30.69 -28.12
N GLY A 41 -8.94 30.90 -29.27
CA GLY A 41 -8.82 32.12 -30.07
C GLY A 41 -7.56 32.21 -30.94
N VAL A 42 -6.67 31.22 -30.92
CA VAL A 42 -5.50 31.15 -31.80
C VAL A 42 -5.81 30.33 -33.05
N THR A 43 -6.02 31.03 -34.16
CA THR A 43 -6.19 30.50 -35.51
C THR A 43 -5.06 31.02 -36.42
N PHE A 44 -4.89 30.43 -37.61
CA PHE A 44 -3.95 30.98 -38.59
C PHE A 44 -4.30 32.42 -39.00
N LEU A 45 -5.59 32.77 -39.06
CA LEU A 45 -6.04 34.14 -39.39
C LEU A 45 -5.62 35.17 -38.33
N THR A 46 -5.53 34.75 -37.07
CA THR A 46 -5.18 35.64 -35.94
C THR A 46 -3.69 35.59 -35.59
N ASP A 47 -3.01 34.50 -35.94
CA ASP A 47 -1.57 34.32 -35.75
C ASP A 47 -1.03 33.39 -36.85
N PRO A 48 -0.63 33.93 -38.02
CA PRO A 48 -0.12 33.14 -39.14
C PRO A 48 1.27 32.54 -38.88
N THR A 49 1.96 32.98 -37.82
CA THR A 49 3.27 32.45 -37.45
C THR A 49 3.18 31.21 -36.58
N GLY A 50 2.07 31.04 -35.86
CA GLY A 50 1.84 29.94 -34.92
C GLY A 50 2.66 30.06 -33.64
N ALA A 51 3.17 31.25 -33.33
CA ALA A 51 3.88 31.55 -32.10
C ALA A 51 2.97 31.41 -30.86
N GLY A 52 1.67 31.66 -31.02
CA GLY A 52 0.64 31.52 -30.00
C GLY A 52 0.18 30.08 -29.76
N LEU A 53 0.66 29.09 -30.52
CA LEU A 53 0.36 27.66 -30.29
C LEU A 53 1.33 27.08 -29.25
N THR A 54 1.12 27.41 -27.98
CA THR A 54 2.03 27.05 -26.88
C THR A 54 1.65 25.76 -26.17
N ASN A 55 0.39 25.33 -26.24
CA ASN A 55 -0.01 24.07 -25.63
C ASN A 55 0.45 22.92 -26.52
N THR A 56 1.06 21.90 -25.92
CA THR A 56 1.47 20.68 -26.61
C THR A 56 0.82 19.46 -25.98
N GLN A 57 0.47 18.47 -26.80
CA GLN A 57 -0.02 17.17 -26.36
C GLN A 57 0.69 16.06 -27.12
N THR A 58 0.90 14.94 -26.45
CA THR A 58 1.28 13.70 -27.13
C THR A 58 0.07 13.17 -27.91
N ARG A 59 0.15 13.16 -29.24
CA ARG A 59 -0.81 12.50 -30.13
C ARG A 59 -0.28 11.15 -30.57
N TYR A 60 -1.17 10.17 -30.65
CA TYR A 60 -0.84 8.86 -31.20
C TYR A 60 -1.34 8.81 -32.65
N VAL A 61 -0.41 8.62 -33.60
CA VAL A 61 -0.71 8.52 -35.02
C VAL A 61 -0.73 7.04 -35.38
N LEU A 62 -1.87 6.59 -35.91
CA LEU A 62 -2.03 5.28 -36.54
C LEU A 62 -1.73 5.44 -38.03
N SER A 63 -0.64 4.84 -38.51
CA SER A 63 -0.46 4.71 -39.96
C SER A 63 -1.19 3.45 -40.44
N LEU A 64 -2.09 3.62 -41.39
CA LEU A 64 -2.53 2.56 -42.30
C LEU A 64 -1.93 2.91 -43.67
N ASP A 65 -1.37 1.92 -44.36
CA ASP A 65 -0.73 2.09 -45.67
C ASP A 65 0.57 2.91 -45.69
N GLY A 66 1.29 2.97 -44.56
CA GLY A 66 2.75 3.20 -44.57
C GLY A 66 3.26 4.64 -44.42
N TRP A 67 2.48 5.58 -43.87
CA TRP A 67 2.95 6.94 -43.57
C TRP A 67 2.29 7.48 -42.28
N VAL A 68 2.95 8.12 -41.28
CA VAL A 68 4.01 9.16 -41.23
C VAL A 68 4.88 9.06 -39.94
N LEU A 69 6.06 9.71 -40.00
CA LEU A 69 7.01 10.21 -38.97
C LEU A 69 8.25 9.38 -38.63
N GLY A 70 9.40 9.99 -38.93
CA GLY A 70 10.73 9.57 -38.50
C GLY A 70 11.69 9.26 -39.65
N TYR A 71 12.04 10.27 -40.45
CA TYR A 71 13.17 10.16 -41.34
C TYR A 71 14.33 10.98 -40.76
N VAL A 72 15.55 10.47 -40.91
CA VAL A 72 16.77 11.23 -40.66
C VAL A 72 17.33 11.56 -42.03
N GLU A 73 17.40 12.85 -42.35
CA GLU A 73 18.03 13.35 -43.57
C GLU A 73 19.47 12.83 -43.67
N ASP A 74 19.81 12.17 -44.77
CA ASP A 74 21.20 11.80 -45.10
C ASP A 74 21.78 12.63 -46.25
N ASN A 75 20.94 13.42 -46.92
CA ASN A 75 21.32 14.25 -48.07
C ASN A 75 21.65 15.72 -47.72
N GLY A 76 21.43 16.15 -46.47
CA GLY A 76 21.79 17.49 -45.97
C GLY A 76 20.81 18.62 -46.30
N VAL A 77 19.57 18.32 -46.68
CA VAL A 77 18.54 19.32 -47.01
C VAL A 77 17.62 19.62 -45.83
N ALA A 78 17.85 20.74 -45.13
CA ALA A 78 17.11 21.06 -43.90
C ALA A 78 15.69 21.67 -44.06
N ALA A 79 15.23 21.94 -45.30
CA ALA A 79 13.92 22.58 -45.55
C ALA A 79 13.38 22.27 -46.96
N GLY A 80 12.06 22.42 -47.17
CA GLY A 80 11.44 22.21 -48.48
C GLY A 80 11.14 20.75 -48.81
N GLY A 81 10.95 19.90 -47.80
CA GLY A 81 10.74 18.45 -47.91
C GLY A 81 9.28 18.01 -47.83
N VAL A 82 9.04 16.84 -47.22
CA VAL A 82 7.69 16.37 -46.86
C VAL A 82 7.06 17.33 -45.85
N LEU A 83 5.75 17.54 -45.95
CA LEU A 83 5.02 18.45 -45.07
C LEU A 83 4.38 17.68 -43.91
N ASP A 84 4.75 18.03 -42.68
CA ASP A 84 4.16 17.46 -41.46
C ASP A 84 3.13 18.42 -40.84
N TYR A 85 1.86 18.11 -41.09
CA TYR A 85 0.73 18.84 -40.50
C TYR A 85 0.23 18.24 -39.18
N SER A 86 0.75 17.09 -38.76
CA SER A 86 0.33 16.43 -37.51
C SER A 86 0.68 17.27 -36.27
N ALA A 87 1.68 18.14 -36.41
CA ALA A 87 2.13 19.11 -35.42
C ALA A 87 1.15 20.28 -35.20
N LEU A 88 0.13 20.47 -36.06
CA LEU A 88 -0.81 21.59 -35.97
C LEU A 88 -2.27 21.13 -35.72
N PRO A 89 -3.06 21.87 -34.92
CA PRO A 89 -4.50 21.63 -34.78
C PRO A 89 -5.23 21.76 -36.12
N SER A 90 -6.24 20.93 -36.37
CA SER A 90 -7.05 21.02 -37.59
C SER A 90 -7.71 22.39 -37.75
N GLU A 91 -8.24 22.95 -36.66
CA GLU A 91 -8.85 24.29 -36.62
C GLU A 91 -7.86 25.41 -37.00
N TYR A 92 -6.57 25.20 -36.73
CA TYR A 92 -5.52 26.15 -37.10
C TYR A 92 -5.18 26.06 -38.59
N ARG A 93 -5.17 24.84 -39.16
CA ARG A 93 -4.80 24.58 -40.57
C ARG A 93 -5.94 24.78 -41.56
N GLU A 94 -7.18 24.64 -41.12
CA GLU A 94 -8.36 24.70 -41.98
C GLU A 94 -8.46 26.00 -42.81
N PRO A 95 -8.24 27.20 -42.25
CA PRO A 95 -8.33 28.44 -43.02
C PRO A 95 -7.11 28.71 -43.92
N MET A 96 -6.02 27.95 -43.79
CA MET A 96 -4.83 28.13 -44.64
C MET A 96 -5.12 27.68 -46.08
N THR A 97 -4.70 28.50 -47.04
CA THR A 97 -4.59 28.11 -48.45
C THR A 97 -3.48 27.09 -48.65
N ALA A 98 -3.52 26.36 -49.78
CA ALA A 98 -2.47 25.39 -50.09
C ALA A 98 -1.09 26.05 -50.21
N GLN A 99 -1.01 27.26 -50.77
CA GLN A 99 0.25 28.02 -50.86
C GLN A 99 0.77 28.44 -49.48
N GLU A 100 -0.09 28.90 -48.56
CA GLU A 100 0.31 29.20 -47.18
C GLU A 100 0.82 27.96 -46.45
N LYS A 101 0.22 26.80 -46.70
CA LYS A 101 0.67 25.51 -46.15
C LYS A 101 2.00 25.05 -46.73
N LEU A 102 2.29 25.32 -48.00
CA LEU A 102 3.61 25.08 -48.61
C LEU A 102 4.70 25.98 -48.02
N ALA A 103 4.36 27.21 -47.64
CA ALA A 103 5.32 28.18 -47.11
C ALA A 103 5.49 28.09 -45.58
N TYR A 104 4.66 27.32 -44.88
CA TYR A 104 4.65 27.30 -43.41
C TYR A 104 5.90 26.62 -42.83
N PRO A 105 6.82 27.35 -42.16
CA PRO A 105 8.14 26.81 -41.81
C PRO A 105 8.09 25.61 -40.86
N ALA A 106 7.17 25.60 -39.90
CA ALA A 106 7.08 24.51 -38.92
C ALA A 106 6.45 23.21 -39.48
N ALA A 107 5.94 23.23 -40.72
CA ALA A 107 5.54 22.03 -41.43
C ALA A 107 6.68 21.47 -42.31
N GLN A 108 7.76 22.21 -42.53
CA GLN A 108 8.89 21.78 -43.35
C GLN A 108 9.73 20.77 -42.56
N THR A 109 9.83 19.55 -43.08
CA THR A 109 10.64 18.50 -42.44
C THR A 109 12.02 18.35 -43.07
N GLY A 110 12.27 19.00 -44.22
CA GLY A 110 13.49 18.87 -45.05
C GLY A 110 13.67 17.51 -45.74
N LEU A 111 12.95 16.49 -45.26
CA LEU A 111 12.89 15.16 -45.83
C LEU A 111 12.63 15.08 -47.34
N GLN A 112 13.46 14.34 -48.08
CA GLN A 112 13.32 14.13 -49.52
C GLN A 112 13.24 12.65 -49.91
N ALA A 113 12.01 12.13 -49.92
CA ALA A 113 11.72 10.79 -50.46
C ALA A 113 12.05 10.63 -51.96
N HIS A 114 12.18 11.73 -52.70
CA HIS A 114 12.51 11.73 -54.11
C HIS A 114 13.73 12.61 -54.36
N ALA A 115 14.50 12.32 -55.41
CA ALA A 115 15.51 13.24 -55.87
C ALA A 115 14.85 14.55 -56.34
N THR A 116 15.49 15.68 -56.07
CA THR A 116 14.97 17.02 -56.41
C THR A 116 15.99 17.82 -57.19
N CYS A 117 15.53 18.76 -58.01
CA CYS A 117 16.40 19.71 -58.69
C CYS A 117 16.25 21.10 -58.05
N SER A 118 17.09 21.39 -57.06
CA SER A 118 17.05 22.65 -56.32
C SER A 118 17.62 23.81 -57.15
N GLY A 119 17.22 25.04 -56.87
CA GLY A 119 17.70 26.24 -57.57
C GLY A 119 16.99 26.57 -58.88
N VAL A 120 16.08 25.72 -59.36
CA VAL A 120 15.25 25.97 -60.55
C VAL A 120 13.91 26.59 -60.12
N ALA A 121 13.75 27.90 -60.35
CA ALA A 121 12.59 28.66 -59.86
C ALA A 121 11.23 28.08 -60.30
N SER A 122 11.14 27.54 -61.52
CA SER A 122 9.90 26.93 -62.02
C SER A 122 9.54 25.61 -61.33
N LEU A 123 10.48 24.94 -60.64
CA LEU A 123 10.22 23.71 -59.88
C LEU A 123 9.91 23.96 -58.40
N THR A 124 10.19 25.18 -57.91
CA THR A 124 9.84 25.64 -56.55
C THR A 124 8.61 26.54 -56.52
N ASP A 125 8.08 26.87 -57.70
CA ASP A 125 6.87 27.67 -57.85
C ASP A 125 5.66 26.94 -57.19
N PRO A 126 4.91 27.60 -56.29
CA PRO A 126 3.81 26.96 -55.57
C PRO A 126 2.75 26.33 -56.48
N ASP A 127 2.41 26.98 -57.60
CA ASP A 127 1.41 26.45 -58.53
C ASP A 127 1.92 25.19 -59.22
N THR A 128 3.21 25.14 -59.54
CA THR A 128 3.87 23.95 -60.10
C THR A 128 3.95 22.81 -59.07
N VAL A 129 4.28 23.11 -57.81
CA VAL A 129 4.30 22.13 -56.71
C VAL A 129 2.90 21.56 -56.45
N LEU A 130 1.85 22.37 -56.51
CA LEU A 130 0.47 21.93 -56.33
C LEU A 130 -0.08 21.16 -57.54
N ALA A 131 0.39 21.48 -58.75
CA ALA A 131 -0.09 20.88 -60.00
C ALA A 131 0.14 19.36 -60.05
N TRP A 132 1.26 18.85 -59.53
CA TRP A 132 1.53 17.40 -59.54
C TRP A 132 0.85 16.67 -58.37
N GLN A 133 0.52 17.39 -57.30
CA GLN A 133 -0.19 16.88 -56.12
C GLN A 133 -1.72 16.99 -56.24
N SER A 134 -2.23 17.07 -57.47
CA SER A 134 -3.67 17.11 -57.81
C SER A 134 -4.45 18.24 -57.12
N GLY A 135 -3.85 19.43 -56.95
CA GLY A 135 -4.54 20.59 -56.38
C GLY A 135 -5.04 20.36 -54.94
N ALA A 136 -4.40 19.45 -54.21
CA ALA A 136 -4.79 19.10 -52.86
C ALA A 136 -4.80 20.33 -51.94
N ARG A 137 -5.89 20.49 -51.18
CA ARG A 137 -5.99 21.47 -50.09
C ARG A 137 -4.94 21.21 -49.00
N GLU A 138 -4.35 20.02 -48.98
CA GLU A 138 -3.28 19.58 -48.08
C GLU A 138 -2.15 18.94 -48.90
N PRO A 139 -1.19 19.73 -49.41
CA PRO A 139 -0.05 19.18 -50.15
C PRO A 139 0.83 18.34 -49.23
N SER A 140 1.36 17.22 -49.72
CA SER A 140 2.23 16.32 -48.95
C SER A 140 3.71 16.67 -49.08
N TYR A 141 4.09 17.43 -50.10
CA TYR A 141 5.46 17.78 -50.44
C TYR A 141 5.59 19.27 -50.78
N ALA A 142 6.70 19.89 -50.40
CA ALA A 142 7.04 21.27 -50.76
C ALA A 142 7.90 21.40 -52.03
N TYR A 143 7.97 20.34 -52.83
CA TYR A 143 8.84 20.26 -54.01
C TYR A 143 8.19 19.47 -55.15
N VAL A 144 8.77 19.53 -56.34
CA VAL A 144 8.47 18.65 -57.47
C VAL A 144 9.57 17.58 -57.61
N PRO A 145 9.24 16.28 -57.61
CA PRO A 145 10.24 15.24 -57.83
C PRO A 145 10.97 15.41 -59.18
N PHE A 146 12.29 15.24 -59.17
CA PHE A 146 13.15 15.26 -60.36
C PHE A 146 13.79 13.88 -60.57
N GLN A 147 12.95 12.85 -60.62
CA GLN A 147 13.35 11.46 -60.86
C GLN A 147 12.38 10.74 -61.79
N LYS A 148 12.85 9.67 -62.44
CA LYS A 148 12.06 8.90 -63.41
C LYS A 148 11.23 7.79 -62.76
N THR A 149 11.68 7.26 -61.64
CA THR A 149 11.09 6.08 -60.99
C THR A 149 10.39 6.46 -59.70
N SER A 150 9.45 5.62 -59.28
CA SER A 150 8.80 5.74 -57.97
C SER A 150 9.80 5.44 -56.85
N ALA A 151 9.61 6.08 -55.70
CA ALA A 151 10.29 5.80 -54.44
C ALA A 151 9.64 4.64 -53.65
N GLY A 152 8.55 4.06 -54.17
CA GLY A 152 7.83 2.92 -53.59
C GLY A 152 6.79 3.30 -52.55
N LEU A 153 6.27 4.53 -52.59
CA LEU A 153 5.52 5.16 -51.50
C LEU A 153 4.08 5.52 -51.90
N GLY A 154 3.49 4.74 -52.82
CA GLY A 154 2.20 5.05 -53.43
C GLY A 154 2.25 6.19 -54.45
N ASP A 155 3.47 6.56 -54.86
CA ASP A 155 3.77 7.64 -55.78
C ASP A 155 3.72 7.16 -57.25
N ASP A 156 3.16 8.00 -58.13
CA ASP A 156 3.05 7.74 -59.56
C ASP A 156 3.88 8.74 -60.37
N PRO A 157 5.00 8.30 -60.99
CA PRO A 157 5.85 9.15 -61.81
C PRO A 157 5.13 9.90 -62.93
N ALA A 158 4.03 9.34 -63.45
CA ALA A 158 3.26 10.02 -64.49
C ALA A 158 2.74 11.40 -64.04
N THR A 159 2.50 11.59 -62.74
CA THR A 159 1.96 12.85 -62.18
C THR A 159 2.96 14.00 -62.22
N TRP A 160 4.21 13.79 -61.78
CA TRP A 160 5.22 14.84 -61.75
C TRP A 160 6.01 14.97 -63.05
N ILE A 161 6.24 13.89 -63.80
CA ILE A 161 6.99 13.96 -65.07
C ILE A 161 6.31 14.92 -66.05
N ALA A 162 4.98 14.87 -66.14
CA ALA A 162 4.20 15.78 -66.99
C ALA A 162 4.32 17.25 -66.54
N VAL A 163 4.40 17.48 -65.23
CA VAL A 163 4.53 18.82 -64.64
C VAL A 163 5.94 19.36 -64.85
N VAL A 164 6.99 18.56 -64.63
CA VAL A 164 8.37 18.95 -64.93
C VAL A 164 8.52 19.32 -66.40
N LYS A 165 8.00 18.48 -67.32
CA LYS A 165 8.04 18.79 -68.75
C LYS A 165 7.37 20.10 -69.11
N ARG A 166 6.24 20.41 -68.47
CA ARG A 166 5.52 21.68 -68.68
C ARG A 166 6.30 22.88 -68.12
N ALA A 167 6.90 22.74 -66.94
CA ALA A 167 7.56 23.82 -66.21
C ALA A 167 8.98 24.11 -66.71
N THR A 168 9.68 23.13 -67.29
CA THR A 168 11.11 23.24 -67.65
C THR A 168 11.42 22.82 -69.09
N GLY A 169 10.48 22.18 -69.78
CA GLY A 169 10.71 21.55 -71.08
C GLY A 169 11.37 20.17 -71.01
N VAL A 170 11.75 19.70 -69.81
CA VAL A 170 12.49 18.44 -69.62
C VAL A 170 11.54 17.25 -69.49
N ASP A 171 11.68 16.26 -70.37
CA ASP A 171 10.92 15.01 -70.30
C ASP A 171 11.70 13.93 -69.54
N LEU A 172 11.50 13.89 -68.22
CA LEU A 172 12.16 12.94 -67.31
C LEU A 172 11.94 11.46 -67.68
N ALA A 173 10.90 11.12 -68.46
CA ALA A 173 10.74 9.74 -68.93
C ALA A 173 11.86 9.32 -69.91
N THR A 174 12.48 10.28 -70.59
CA THR A 174 13.51 10.07 -71.62
C THR A 174 14.92 10.41 -71.14
N VAL A 175 15.05 11.17 -70.05
CA VAL A 175 16.34 11.58 -69.49
C VAL A 175 17.12 10.36 -68.99
N THR A 176 18.37 10.23 -69.45
CA THR A 176 19.30 9.19 -69.03
C THR A 176 20.17 9.63 -67.85
N ASP A 177 20.45 10.93 -67.73
CA ASP A 177 21.21 11.53 -66.65
C ASP A 177 20.46 12.73 -66.05
N PRO A 178 19.63 12.49 -65.01
CA PRO A 178 18.89 13.55 -64.32
C PRO A 178 19.79 14.62 -63.69
N ARG A 179 21.04 14.29 -63.33
CA ARG A 179 21.95 15.27 -62.72
C ARG A 179 22.39 16.29 -63.76
N ALA A 180 22.90 15.82 -64.90
CA ALA A 180 23.32 16.70 -65.99
C ALA A 180 22.17 17.60 -66.48
N GLU A 181 20.95 17.04 -66.52
CA GLU A 181 19.78 17.79 -66.97
C GLU A 181 19.33 18.84 -65.95
N CYS A 182 19.41 18.54 -64.65
CA CYS A 182 19.17 19.51 -63.60
C CYS A 182 20.20 20.66 -63.64
N GLU A 183 21.48 20.34 -63.82
CA GLU A 183 22.56 21.32 -63.95
C GLU A 183 22.39 22.20 -65.19
N ARG A 184 21.89 21.65 -66.32
CA ARG A 184 21.55 22.41 -67.53
C ARG A 184 20.45 23.45 -67.30
N LEU A 185 19.53 23.18 -66.38
CA LEU A 185 18.49 24.13 -65.94
C LEU A 185 19.03 25.18 -64.95
N GLY A 186 20.31 25.12 -64.56
CA GLY A 186 20.92 25.97 -63.54
C GLY A 186 20.67 25.49 -62.11
N GLY A 187 20.19 24.26 -61.93
CA GLY A 187 19.91 23.67 -60.62
C GLY A 187 21.01 22.76 -60.07
N ARG A 188 20.75 22.20 -58.89
CA ARG A 188 21.55 21.15 -58.26
C ARG A 188 20.68 19.94 -57.95
N LEU A 189 21.11 18.76 -58.40
CA LEU A 189 20.39 17.52 -58.09
C LEU A 189 20.71 17.06 -56.66
N GLU A 190 19.70 17.10 -55.80
CA GLU A 190 19.71 16.45 -54.49
C GLU A 190 19.22 15.02 -54.64
N ALA A 191 19.95 14.07 -54.07
CA ALA A 191 19.55 12.66 -54.09
C ALA A 191 18.38 12.41 -53.13
N ALA A 192 17.55 11.42 -53.44
CA ALA A 192 16.59 10.88 -52.49
C ALA A 192 17.31 10.28 -51.27
N ASP A 193 16.70 10.39 -50.10
CA ASP A 193 17.19 9.72 -48.90
C ASP A 193 17.17 8.18 -49.08
N SER A 194 18.16 7.48 -48.51
CA SER A 194 18.27 6.04 -48.67
C SER A 194 17.26 5.25 -47.80
N SER A 195 16.78 4.10 -48.29
CA SER A 195 15.72 3.32 -47.62
C SER A 195 16.16 2.55 -46.36
N THR A 196 17.46 2.52 -46.04
CA THR A 196 18.00 1.78 -44.88
C THR A 196 18.04 2.63 -43.59
N PRO A 197 18.55 3.87 -43.61
CA PRO A 197 18.39 4.82 -42.50
C PRO A 197 16.92 5.02 -42.09
N LEU A 198 16.01 4.99 -43.06
CA LEU A 198 14.56 5.01 -42.87
C LEU A 198 14.07 3.92 -41.90
N ALA A 199 14.37 2.66 -42.20
CA ALA A 199 13.89 1.53 -41.43
C ALA A 199 14.44 1.57 -39.99
N ASN A 200 15.70 1.99 -39.83
CA ASN A 200 16.32 2.10 -38.52
C ASN A 200 15.73 3.25 -37.69
N ALA A 201 15.47 4.41 -38.30
CA ALA A 201 14.82 5.54 -37.63
C ALA A 201 13.39 5.20 -37.19
N LEU A 202 12.63 4.48 -38.03
CA LEU A 202 11.28 4.02 -37.68
C LEU A 202 11.31 3.04 -36.50
N VAL A 203 12.21 2.06 -36.52
CA VAL A 203 12.39 1.12 -35.40
C VAL A 203 12.81 1.86 -34.13
N ALA A 204 13.73 2.83 -34.23
CA ALA A 204 14.16 3.62 -33.07
C ALA A 204 13.02 4.49 -32.50
N ALA A 205 12.29 5.20 -33.36
CA ALA A 205 11.16 6.04 -32.97
C ALA A 205 10.00 5.22 -32.37
N ALA A 206 9.75 4.02 -32.88
CA ALA A 206 8.73 3.12 -32.34
C ALA A 206 9.17 2.48 -31.00
N THR A 207 10.47 2.16 -30.85
CA THR A 207 10.95 1.44 -29.66
C THR A 207 11.37 2.36 -28.50
N ALA A 208 11.79 3.60 -28.74
CA ALA A 208 12.23 4.50 -27.67
C ALA A 208 11.12 4.82 -26.64
N PRO A 209 9.87 5.17 -27.03
CA PRO A 209 8.79 5.37 -26.08
C PRO A 209 8.47 4.09 -25.29
N LEU A 210 8.50 2.93 -25.95
CA LEU A 210 8.27 1.63 -25.32
C LEU A 210 9.38 1.29 -24.30
N GLN A 211 10.64 1.62 -24.60
CA GLN A 211 11.75 1.44 -23.68
C GLN A 211 11.61 2.34 -22.44
N THR A 212 11.19 3.58 -22.61
CA THR A 212 10.88 4.50 -21.49
C THR A 212 9.73 3.97 -20.64
N GLN A 213 8.61 3.58 -21.27
CA GLN A 213 7.47 2.99 -20.55
C GLN A 213 7.87 1.71 -19.81
N LEU A 214 8.71 0.87 -20.41
CA LEU A 214 9.22 -0.34 -19.77
C LEU A 214 10.10 -0.02 -18.55
N ALA A 215 10.93 1.03 -18.63
CA ALA A 215 11.73 1.50 -17.50
C ALA A 215 10.83 2.05 -16.37
N ASP A 216 9.79 2.80 -16.71
CA ASP A 216 8.83 3.34 -15.74
C ASP A 216 8.03 2.25 -15.05
N LEU A 217 7.53 1.27 -15.81
CA LEU A 217 6.82 0.11 -15.27
C LEU A 217 7.73 -0.72 -14.34
N ARG A 218 9.01 -0.88 -14.68
CA ARG A 218 9.99 -1.53 -13.79
C ARG A 218 10.17 -0.76 -12.48
N ARG A 219 10.36 0.57 -12.54
CA ARG A 219 10.46 1.43 -11.35
C ARG A 219 9.20 1.36 -10.48
N ALA A 220 8.02 1.36 -11.10
CA ALA A 220 6.75 1.24 -10.40
C ALA A 220 6.61 -0.13 -9.71
N LYS A 221 6.97 -1.22 -10.40
CA LYS A 221 6.99 -2.56 -9.82
C LYS A 221 7.92 -2.64 -8.59
N ASP A 222 9.14 -2.12 -8.70
CA ASP A 222 10.11 -2.14 -7.60
C ASP A 222 9.65 -1.29 -6.40
N ALA A 223 8.84 -0.24 -6.62
CA ALA A 223 8.21 0.53 -5.55
C ALA A 223 7.11 -0.28 -4.84
N VAL A 224 6.26 -0.98 -5.60
CA VAL A 224 5.21 -1.87 -5.06
C VAL A 224 5.81 -3.01 -4.24
N ASP A 225 6.87 -3.66 -4.74
CA ASP A 225 7.54 -4.75 -4.02
C ASP A 225 8.12 -4.29 -2.67
N ARG A 226 8.68 -3.08 -2.61
CA ARG A 226 9.14 -2.47 -1.35
C ARG A 226 7.99 -2.20 -0.39
N SER A 227 6.91 -1.57 -0.86
CA SER A 227 5.71 -1.31 -0.04
C SER A 227 5.09 -2.60 0.52
N LEU A 228 5.11 -3.67 -0.26
CA LEU A 228 4.65 -4.99 0.19
C LEU A 228 5.56 -5.58 1.28
N ALA A 229 6.87 -5.42 1.17
CA ALA A 229 7.82 -5.85 2.21
C ALA A 229 7.62 -5.08 3.53
N ASP A 230 7.40 -3.76 3.45
CA ASP A 230 7.12 -2.93 4.62
C ASP A 230 5.82 -3.34 5.29
N THR A 231 4.75 -3.55 4.50
CA THR A 231 3.45 -4.00 5.00
C THR A 231 3.55 -5.34 5.73
N ARG A 232 4.34 -6.29 5.21
CA ARG A 232 4.58 -7.59 5.87
C ARG A 232 5.30 -7.42 7.20
N THR A 233 6.25 -6.49 7.28
CA THR A 233 6.96 -6.16 8.51
C THR A 233 6.00 -5.57 9.55
N SER A 234 5.18 -4.59 9.17
CA SER A 234 4.16 -4.02 10.04
C SER A 234 3.17 -5.05 10.55
N LEU A 235 2.69 -5.95 9.69
CA LEU A 235 1.77 -7.03 10.07
C LEU A 235 2.39 -7.97 11.12
N THR A 236 3.68 -8.29 10.97
CA THR A 236 4.42 -9.11 11.94
C THR A 236 4.49 -8.41 13.29
N THR A 237 4.87 -7.13 13.33
CA THR A 237 4.89 -6.32 14.56
C THR A 237 3.52 -6.26 15.24
N THR A 238 2.43 -6.06 14.47
CA THR A 238 1.06 -6.05 15.02
C THR A 238 0.67 -7.40 15.60
N ARG A 239 1.05 -8.51 14.96
CA ARG A 239 0.78 -9.86 15.45
C ARG A 239 1.51 -10.14 16.77
N ASP A 240 2.75 -9.69 16.89
CA ASP A 240 3.55 -9.84 18.11
C ASP A 240 2.96 -9.00 19.25
N ALA A 241 2.57 -7.75 18.97
CA ALA A 241 1.88 -6.88 19.93
C ALA A 241 0.55 -7.50 20.42
N LEU A 242 -0.24 -8.08 19.51
CA LEU A 242 -1.49 -8.77 19.87
C LEU A 242 -1.22 -9.99 20.77
N THR A 243 -0.15 -10.73 20.50
CA THR A 243 0.25 -11.88 21.31
C THR A 243 0.65 -11.44 22.72
N ALA A 244 1.45 -10.37 22.83
CA ALA A 244 1.81 -9.77 24.12
C ALA A 244 0.57 -9.28 24.90
N ALA A 245 -0.37 -8.60 24.23
CA ALA A 245 -1.61 -8.13 24.84
C ALA A 245 -2.48 -9.28 25.38
N ARG A 246 -2.56 -10.40 24.65
CA ARG A 246 -3.29 -11.61 25.11
C ARG A 246 -2.66 -12.23 26.35
N THR A 247 -1.33 -12.28 26.41
CA THR A 247 -0.61 -12.73 27.60
C THR A 247 -0.89 -11.81 28.79
N ALA A 248 -0.80 -10.48 28.60
CA ALA A 248 -1.08 -9.50 29.64
C ALA A 248 -2.52 -9.60 30.17
N LEU A 249 -3.50 -9.80 29.29
CA LEU A 249 -4.91 -10.01 29.67
C LEU A 249 -5.09 -11.29 30.52
N THR A 250 -4.37 -12.36 30.18
CA THR A 250 -4.41 -13.61 30.95
C THR A 250 -3.84 -13.38 32.35
N THR A 251 -2.67 -12.76 32.46
CA THR A 251 -2.05 -12.40 33.74
C THR A 251 -2.97 -11.51 34.58
N ALA A 252 -3.62 -10.52 33.98
CA ALA A 252 -4.56 -9.64 34.70
C ALA A 252 -5.79 -10.39 35.22
N ARG A 253 -6.33 -11.35 34.46
CA ARG A 253 -7.44 -12.20 34.91
C ARG A 253 -7.04 -13.10 36.06
N ASP A 254 -5.84 -13.68 36.02
CA ASP A 254 -5.35 -14.53 37.10
C ASP A 254 -5.06 -13.71 38.37
N ALA A 255 -4.53 -12.50 38.22
CA ALA A 255 -4.36 -11.57 39.34
C ALA A 255 -5.71 -11.18 39.96
N LEU A 256 -6.73 -10.91 39.15
CA LEU A 256 -8.09 -10.62 39.65
C LEU A 256 -8.66 -11.80 40.44
N ARG A 257 -8.56 -13.03 39.90
CA ARG A 257 -9.01 -14.24 40.61
C ARG A 257 -8.28 -14.44 41.93
N ALA A 258 -6.98 -14.20 41.98
CA ALA A 258 -6.19 -14.30 43.19
C ALA A 258 -6.61 -13.24 44.23
N ALA A 259 -6.89 -12.01 43.79
CA ALA A 259 -7.40 -10.94 44.65
C ALA A 259 -8.80 -11.28 45.19
N ASP A 260 -9.70 -11.79 44.35
CA ASP A 260 -11.04 -12.23 44.76
C ASP A 260 -10.96 -13.37 45.79
N ALA A 261 -10.09 -14.36 45.56
CA ALA A 261 -9.86 -15.45 46.51
C ALA A 261 -9.31 -14.95 47.84
N ALA A 262 -8.36 -14.01 47.83
CA ALA A 262 -7.83 -13.38 49.03
C ALA A 262 -8.91 -12.57 49.77
N TYR A 263 -9.75 -11.84 49.04
CA TYR A 263 -10.88 -11.10 49.62
C TYR A 263 -11.88 -12.05 50.28
N GLN A 264 -12.31 -13.12 49.60
CA GLN A 264 -13.24 -14.11 50.16
C GLN A 264 -12.67 -14.82 51.40
N ALA A 265 -11.35 -15.07 51.45
CA ALA A 265 -10.70 -15.67 52.61
C ALA A 265 -10.77 -14.79 53.88
N LEU A 266 -10.94 -13.47 53.74
CA LEU A 266 -11.14 -12.57 54.90
C LEU A 266 -12.52 -12.75 55.56
N PHE A 267 -13.55 -13.10 54.78
CA PHE A 267 -14.93 -13.25 55.27
C PHE A 267 -15.31 -14.69 55.64
N LEU A 268 -14.57 -15.69 55.15
CA LEU A 268 -14.82 -17.10 55.43
C LEU A 268 -13.90 -17.66 56.52
N ARG A 269 -13.31 -16.80 57.36
CA ARG A 269 -12.37 -17.22 58.39
C ARG A 269 -13.13 -17.91 59.54
N PRO A 270 -12.96 -19.22 59.78
CA PRO A 270 -13.62 -19.88 60.89
C PRO A 270 -13.14 -19.28 62.21
N ILE A 271 -14.00 -19.28 63.23
CA ILE A 271 -13.54 -18.91 64.56
C ILE A 271 -12.61 -19.98 65.12
N ASP A 272 -11.54 -19.55 65.78
CA ASP A 272 -10.58 -20.39 66.49
C ASP A 272 -10.44 -19.87 67.91
N LEU A 273 -10.79 -20.72 68.88
CA LEU A 273 -10.72 -20.41 70.30
C LEU A 273 -9.43 -21.00 70.88
N SER A 274 -8.63 -20.13 71.49
CA SER A 274 -7.45 -20.52 72.23
C SER A 274 -7.48 -19.95 73.65
N LEU A 275 -6.77 -20.59 74.56
CA LEU A 275 -6.65 -20.15 75.95
C LEU A 275 -5.19 -19.84 76.24
N ALA A 276 -4.94 -18.78 77.00
CA ALA A 276 -3.58 -18.46 77.46
C ALA A 276 -2.96 -19.63 78.24
N THR A 277 -3.79 -20.38 78.98
CA THR A 277 -3.43 -21.67 79.58
C THR A 277 -4.67 -22.55 79.69
N ARG A 278 -4.51 -23.87 79.46
CA ARG A 278 -5.59 -24.85 79.69
C ARG A 278 -5.84 -25.14 81.17
N ARG A 279 -4.94 -24.68 82.04
CA ARG A 279 -5.05 -24.76 83.51
C ARG A 279 -4.92 -23.37 84.10
N PHE A 280 -6.01 -22.83 84.63
CA PHE A 280 -6.01 -21.48 85.21
C PHE A 280 -6.66 -21.46 86.59
N GLN A 281 -6.28 -20.45 87.36
CA GLN A 281 -6.93 -20.11 88.63
C GLN A 281 -8.18 -19.26 88.39
N LEU A 282 -9.03 -19.21 89.41
CA LEU A 282 -10.28 -18.47 89.34
C LEU A 282 -10.03 -16.96 89.16
N GLY A 283 -10.32 -16.45 87.97
CA GLY A 283 -10.12 -15.04 87.60
C GLY A 283 -8.95 -14.79 86.65
N ASP A 284 -8.12 -15.82 86.37
CA ASP A 284 -6.95 -15.71 85.48
C ASP A 284 -7.18 -16.38 84.12
N GLY A 285 -8.38 -16.91 83.89
CA GLY A 285 -8.76 -17.44 82.58
C GLY A 285 -8.78 -16.32 81.55
N VAL A 286 -7.95 -16.42 80.52
CA VAL A 286 -7.95 -15.53 79.36
C VAL A 286 -8.12 -16.38 78.11
N ALA A 287 -9.14 -16.06 77.32
CA ALA A 287 -9.40 -16.64 76.01
C ALA A 287 -9.01 -15.64 74.92
N LEU A 288 -8.41 -16.16 73.84
CA LEU A 288 -8.21 -15.46 72.59
C LEU A 288 -9.07 -16.17 71.54
N VAL A 289 -10.03 -15.44 70.98
CA VAL A 289 -10.82 -15.90 69.84
C VAL A 289 -10.33 -15.17 68.61
N THR A 290 -9.93 -15.90 67.58
CA THR A 290 -9.65 -15.31 66.27
C THR A 290 -10.74 -15.68 65.28
N GLY A 291 -11.01 -14.84 64.29
CA GLY A 291 -12.09 -15.04 63.33
C GLY A 291 -12.25 -13.86 62.38
N VAL A 292 -13.44 -13.69 61.80
CA VAL A 292 -13.76 -12.55 60.92
C VAL A 292 -13.82 -11.27 61.76
N ALA A 293 -13.20 -10.19 61.28
CA ALA A 293 -13.27 -8.89 61.95
C ALA A 293 -14.73 -8.40 62.03
N THR A 294 -15.07 -7.71 63.11
CA THR A 294 -16.41 -7.21 63.46
C THR A 294 -17.49 -8.27 63.76
N ASP A 295 -17.13 -9.56 63.70
CA ASP A 295 -18.06 -10.61 64.07
C ASP A 295 -18.28 -10.61 65.59
N PRO A 296 -19.54 -10.60 66.06
CA PRO A 296 -19.85 -10.74 67.47
C PRO A 296 -19.57 -12.18 67.92
N VAL A 297 -18.91 -12.33 69.06
CA VAL A 297 -18.57 -13.63 69.66
C VAL A 297 -19.21 -13.73 71.03
N THR A 298 -19.88 -14.85 71.27
CA THR A 298 -20.34 -15.25 72.61
C THR A 298 -19.44 -16.38 73.11
N LEU A 299 -18.80 -16.17 74.26
CA LEU A 299 -18.05 -17.19 74.97
C LEU A 299 -18.83 -17.69 76.17
N THR A 300 -18.99 -19.00 76.27
CA THR A 300 -19.55 -19.66 77.45
C THR A 300 -18.54 -20.61 78.07
N VAL A 301 -18.45 -20.60 79.40
CA VAL A 301 -17.63 -21.56 80.15
C VAL A 301 -18.58 -22.45 80.92
N ASP A 302 -18.56 -23.73 80.61
CA ASP A 302 -19.43 -24.74 81.19
C ASP A 302 -18.66 -25.71 82.09
N VAL A 303 -19.30 -26.09 83.20
CA VAL A 303 -18.94 -27.31 83.93
C VAL A 303 -19.73 -28.50 83.35
N PRO A 304 -19.13 -29.71 83.27
CA PRO A 304 -19.87 -30.89 82.83
C PRO A 304 -21.13 -31.12 83.66
N ARG A 305 -22.23 -31.54 83.01
CA ARG A 305 -23.56 -31.74 83.66
C ARG A 305 -23.50 -32.55 84.95
N GLY A 306 -22.67 -33.59 84.99
CA GLY A 306 -22.47 -34.44 86.17
C GLY A 306 -21.83 -33.71 87.36
N GLN A 307 -21.08 -32.65 87.11
CA GLN A 307 -20.42 -31.86 88.17
C GLN A 307 -21.29 -30.71 88.69
N ARG A 308 -22.21 -30.17 87.88
CA ARG A 308 -23.07 -29.04 88.26
C ARG A 308 -23.73 -29.21 89.63
N ARG A 309 -24.41 -30.35 89.86
CA ARG A 309 -25.10 -30.65 91.12
C ARG A 309 -24.12 -30.77 92.29
N ALA A 310 -22.99 -31.45 92.08
CA ALA A 310 -21.95 -31.61 93.10
C ALA A 310 -21.27 -30.28 93.49
N LEU A 311 -21.25 -29.30 92.60
CA LEU A 311 -20.73 -27.95 92.83
C LEU A 311 -21.82 -26.99 93.38
N GLY A 312 -23.07 -27.43 93.50
CA GLY A 312 -24.19 -26.60 93.95
C GLY A 312 -24.54 -25.45 93.00
N LEU A 313 -24.27 -25.62 91.71
CA LEU A 313 -24.51 -24.62 90.67
C LEU A 313 -25.93 -24.75 90.09
N SER A 314 -26.58 -23.63 89.78
CA SER A 314 -27.92 -23.59 89.17
C SER A 314 -27.86 -23.88 87.67
N SER A 315 -26.82 -23.40 86.98
CA SER A 315 -26.55 -23.65 85.54
C SER A 315 -25.25 -24.44 85.35
N THR A 316 -25.09 -25.08 84.18
CA THR A 316 -23.78 -25.60 83.74
C THR A 316 -22.86 -24.46 83.34
N THR A 317 -23.41 -23.37 82.80
CA THR A 317 -22.68 -22.17 82.43
C THR A 317 -22.31 -21.37 83.66
N ILE A 318 -21.01 -21.15 83.83
CA ILE A 318 -20.42 -20.45 84.96
C ILE A 318 -19.83 -19.08 84.58
N VAL A 319 -19.56 -18.88 83.30
CA VAL A 319 -19.16 -17.60 82.70
C VAL A 319 -19.86 -17.48 81.37
N GLU A 320 -20.41 -16.31 81.10
CA GLU A 320 -20.86 -15.89 79.77
C GLU A 320 -20.23 -14.53 79.51
N ALA A 321 -19.59 -14.38 78.36
CA ALA A 321 -18.94 -13.14 77.97
C ALA A 321 -19.16 -12.92 76.48
N THR A 322 -19.53 -11.70 76.11
CA THR A 322 -19.71 -11.29 74.73
C THR A 322 -18.64 -10.27 74.35
N GLY A 323 -18.17 -10.32 73.12
CA GLY A 323 -17.27 -9.32 72.57
C GLY A 323 -17.35 -9.29 71.05
N GLU A 324 -16.58 -8.40 70.44
CA GLU A 324 -16.50 -8.27 68.99
C GLU A 324 -15.04 -8.49 68.57
N ILE A 325 -14.82 -9.29 67.53
CA ILE A 325 -13.48 -9.49 66.97
C ILE A 325 -13.03 -8.16 66.37
N ASN A 326 -11.90 -7.65 66.80
CA ASN A 326 -11.40 -6.34 66.37
C ASN A 326 -10.92 -6.35 64.89
N ALA A 327 -10.46 -5.20 64.41
CA ALA A 327 -9.95 -5.04 63.05
C ALA A 327 -8.74 -5.95 62.75
N GLU A 328 -7.99 -6.37 63.77
CA GLU A 328 -6.88 -7.31 63.64
C GLU A 328 -7.33 -8.78 63.57
N GLY A 329 -8.64 -9.07 63.65
CA GLY A 329 -9.18 -10.43 63.57
C GLY A 329 -9.04 -11.21 64.88
N ALA A 330 -8.95 -10.51 66.02
CA ALA A 330 -8.84 -11.12 67.34
C ALA A 330 -9.78 -10.49 68.39
N LEU A 331 -10.20 -11.30 69.36
CA LEU A 331 -10.91 -10.88 70.57
C LEU A 331 -10.23 -11.53 71.77
N LEU A 332 -9.74 -10.70 72.71
CA LEU A 332 -9.19 -11.17 73.98
C LEU A 332 -10.23 -10.98 75.10
N VAL A 333 -10.67 -12.06 75.72
CA VAL A 333 -11.70 -12.04 76.77
C VAL A 333 -11.18 -12.64 78.06
N ARG A 334 -11.39 -11.93 79.17
CA ARG A 334 -11.14 -12.46 80.51
C ARG A 334 -12.37 -13.21 81.01
N LEU A 335 -12.18 -14.47 81.38
CA LEU A 335 -13.22 -15.40 81.81
C LEU A 335 -13.41 -15.32 83.32
N VAL A 336 -14.24 -14.37 83.77
CA VAL A 336 -14.48 -14.13 85.19
C VAL A 336 -15.89 -14.57 85.57
N PRO A 337 -16.06 -15.60 86.43
CA PRO A 337 -17.39 -15.98 86.92
C PRO A 337 -17.94 -14.91 87.86
N ASP A 338 -19.26 -14.82 87.95
CA ASP A 338 -19.91 -13.92 88.90
C ASP A 338 -19.49 -14.24 90.36
N ARG A 339 -19.70 -13.27 91.27
CA ARG A 339 -19.28 -13.42 92.68
C ARG A 339 -19.94 -14.60 93.41
N ALA A 340 -21.16 -14.98 93.05
CA ALA A 340 -21.87 -16.08 93.70
C ALA A 340 -21.32 -17.44 93.24
N ILE A 341 -21.11 -17.61 91.94
CA ILE A 341 -20.50 -18.77 91.32
C ILE A 341 -19.03 -18.90 91.76
N ALA A 342 -18.27 -17.81 91.76
CA ALA A 342 -16.89 -17.74 92.26
C ALA A 342 -16.75 -18.28 93.68
N ARG A 343 -17.65 -17.88 94.60
CA ARG A 343 -17.66 -18.40 95.99
C ARG A 343 -17.90 -19.90 96.04
N LYS A 344 -18.81 -20.43 95.23
CA LYS A 344 -19.10 -21.87 95.16
C LYS A 344 -17.92 -22.65 94.59
N LEU A 345 -17.31 -22.16 93.51
CA LEU A 345 -16.12 -22.76 92.90
C LEU A 345 -14.93 -22.78 93.87
N ARG A 346 -14.67 -21.70 94.60
CA ARG A 346 -13.61 -21.67 95.65
C ARG A 346 -13.85 -22.72 96.74
N ARG A 347 -15.08 -22.83 97.26
CA ARG A 347 -15.45 -23.85 98.25
C ARG A 347 -15.34 -25.27 97.69
N ALA A 348 -15.57 -25.46 96.40
CA ALA A 348 -15.37 -26.75 95.75
C ALA A 348 -13.87 -27.07 95.57
N LEU A 349 -13.04 -26.08 95.22
CA LEU A 349 -11.61 -26.21 95.03
C LEU A 349 -10.82 -26.45 96.34
N THR A 350 -11.39 -26.11 97.51
CA THR A 350 -10.79 -26.54 98.79
C THR A 350 -10.96 -28.04 99.02
N LYS A 351 -12.03 -28.64 98.48
CA LYS A 351 -12.33 -30.08 98.58
C LYS A 351 -11.78 -30.89 97.40
N ARG A 352 -11.68 -30.29 96.22
CA ARG A 352 -11.24 -30.90 94.96
C ARG A 352 -10.03 -30.17 94.43
N ARG A 353 -8.98 -30.87 94.00
CA ARG A 353 -7.78 -30.22 93.45
C ARG A 353 -8.04 -29.53 92.09
N THR A 354 -9.01 -30.03 91.32
CA THR A 354 -9.32 -29.55 89.97
C THR A 354 -10.80 -29.64 89.63
N ILE A 355 -11.27 -28.80 88.70
CA ILE A 355 -12.62 -28.85 88.12
C ILE A 355 -12.47 -28.77 86.58
N PRO A 356 -12.83 -29.81 85.81
CA PRO A 356 -12.83 -29.74 84.35
C PRO A 356 -13.88 -28.74 83.85
N LEU A 357 -13.51 -28.02 82.79
CA LEU A 357 -14.32 -27.02 82.11
C LEU A 357 -14.37 -27.32 80.61
N VAL A 358 -15.45 -26.91 79.96
CA VAL A 358 -15.54 -26.81 78.50
C VAL A 358 -15.87 -25.35 78.17
N ILE A 359 -15.10 -24.75 77.27
CA ILE A 359 -15.26 -23.37 76.85
C ILE A 359 -15.72 -23.43 75.41
N TYR A 360 -16.84 -22.78 75.12
CA TYR A 360 -17.39 -22.63 73.78
C TYR A 360 -17.22 -21.18 73.36
N ALA A 361 -16.82 -20.98 72.11
CA ALA A 361 -16.97 -19.73 71.41
C ALA A 361 -17.98 -19.95 70.28
N GLU A 362 -18.90 -19.01 70.11
CA GLU A 362 -19.90 -19.02 69.05
C GLU A 362 -19.92 -17.66 68.36
N SER A 363 -19.94 -17.67 67.04
CA SER A 363 -20.10 -16.48 66.21
C SER A 363 -20.87 -16.82 64.93
N GLY A 364 -22.06 -16.25 64.79
CA GLY A 364 -22.98 -16.57 63.71
C GLY A 364 -23.27 -18.08 63.65
N ALA A 365 -22.91 -18.72 62.53
CA ALA A 365 -23.07 -20.16 62.29
C ALA A 365 -21.84 -21.01 62.65
N THR A 366 -20.76 -20.38 63.11
CA THR A 366 -19.51 -21.06 63.46
C THR A 366 -19.37 -21.17 64.97
N ASN A 367 -18.79 -22.28 65.43
CA ASN A 367 -18.45 -22.49 66.83
C ASN A 367 -17.09 -23.19 66.94
N ASP A 368 -16.43 -22.99 68.09
CA ASP A 368 -15.24 -23.76 68.47
C ASP A 368 -15.26 -24.05 69.96
N THR A 369 -14.58 -25.12 70.37
CA THR A 369 -14.62 -25.63 71.74
C THR A 369 -13.25 -26.03 72.26
N VAL A 370 -12.93 -25.58 73.48
CA VAL A 370 -11.69 -25.95 74.16
C VAL A 370 -11.98 -26.52 75.54
N ARG A 371 -11.33 -27.64 75.86
CA ARG A 371 -11.36 -28.21 77.21
C ARG A 371 -10.29 -27.58 78.09
N ALA A 372 -10.69 -27.19 79.29
CA ALA A 372 -9.80 -26.58 80.28
C ALA A 372 -9.99 -27.21 81.67
N THR A 373 -9.19 -26.79 82.62
CA THR A 373 -9.28 -27.21 84.00
C THR A 373 -9.05 -26.03 84.92
N LEU A 374 -10.01 -25.77 85.81
CA LEU A 374 -9.86 -24.83 86.88
C LEU A 374 -9.06 -25.48 88.02
N THR A 375 -8.01 -24.81 88.47
CA THR A 375 -7.15 -25.25 89.58
C THR A 375 -7.33 -24.35 90.80
N ARG A 376 -6.90 -24.85 91.95
CA ARG A 376 -6.95 -24.12 93.23
C ARG A 376 -6.14 -22.83 93.20
#